data_AF-A0A5B9Q5Y8-F1
#
_entry.id   AF-A0A5B9Q5Y8-F1
#
_cell.length_a   1.000
_cell.length_b   1.000
_cell.length_c   1.000
_cell.angle_alpha   90.00
_cell.angle_beta   90.00
_cell.angle_gamma   90.00
#
_symmetry.space_group_name_H-M   'P 1'
#
loop_
_entity.id
_entity.type
_entity.pdbx_description
1 polymer ?
#
loop_
_entity_poly.entity_id
_entity_poly.type
_entity_poly.pdbx_seq_one_letter_code
_entity_poly.pdbx_strand_id
1 'polypeptide(L)'
;MNRILSISVCAAIVLFGLATAAISQNANSRRPSGTNQASSATTINTAAEREKIWNSPTMLKARAWVQEYCQRSAKITPAEAKQYMTELENLSPVQMKLWLLKFDHQEEMNRKREEDFEIARRAHLKQAEAINNATQKSYADINRDENEAASTEERSLQIQAQNDAERGLAKQEETSLDASNVDSFYNGYGGLYGDYGYGFSYRPLDGIGVAPHIHIHVHPPVDAD
;
A
#
# COMPACT_ATOMS: atom_id res chain seq x y z
N MET A 1 -9.09 -6.31 -6.74
CA MET A 1 -10.45 -5.72 -6.70
C MET A 1 -11.03 -5.94 -5.30
N ASN A 2 -10.84 -4.97 -4.41
CA ASN A 2 -11.14 -5.09 -2.98
C ASN A 2 -12.64 -4.80 -2.72
N ARG A 3 -13.44 -5.86 -2.57
CA ARG A 3 -14.89 -5.80 -2.28
C ARG A 3 -15.25 -5.92 -0.79
N ILE A 4 -14.39 -5.46 0.13
CA ILE A 4 -14.56 -5.76 1.57
C ILE A 4 -15.10 -4.58 2.42
N LEU A 5 -15.19 -3.34 1.91
CA LEU A 5 -15.58 -2.19 2.75
C LEU A 5 -17.08 -1.82 2.75
N SER A 6 -17.97 -2.64 2.16
CA SER A 6 -19.41 -2.35 2.07
C SER A 6 -20.28 -3.30 2.91
N ILE A 7 -19.97 -3.43 4.19
CA ILE A 7 -20.74 -4.27 5.14
C ILE A 7 -21.35 -3.45 6.30
N SER A 8 -20.91 -2.21 6.57
CA SER A 8 -21.35 -1.48 7.76
C SER A 8 -22.34 -0.33 7.50
N VAL A 9 -23.40 -0.57 6.72
CA VAL A 9 -24.53 0.40 6.60
C VAL A 9 -25.91 -0.25 6.88
N CYS A 10 -26.00 -1.59 6.89
CA CYS A 10 -27.28 -2.30 7.08
C CYS A 10 -27.73 -2.50 8.55
N ALA A 11 -26.95 -2.11 9.57
CA ALA A 11 -27.31 -2.43 10.96
C ALA A 11 -28.24 -1.42 11.65
N ALA A 12 -28.49 -0.24 11.07
CA ALA A 12 -29.15 0.85 11.82
C ALA A 12 -30.66 1.06 11.54
N ILE A 13 -31.29 0.31 10.62
CA ILE A 13 -32.72 0.54 10.26
C ILE A 13 -33.55 -0.76 10.19
N VAL A 14 -33.00 -1.94 10.52
CA VAL A 14 -33.81 -3.19 10.64
C VAL A 14 -34.47 -3.33 12.03
N LEU A 15 -34.28 -2.37 12.95
CA LEU A 15 -34.72 -2.48 14.36
C LEU A 15 -36.12 -1.90 14.68
N PHE A 16 -36.98 -1.62 13.70
CA PHE A 16 -38.33 -1.10 13.99
C PHE A 16 -39.49 -1.80 13.25
N GLY A 17 -39.29 -3.04 12.82
CA GLY A 17 -40.29 -3.78 12.04
C GLY A 17 -40.48 -5.23 12.42
N LEU A 18 -40.60 -5.57 13.72
CA LEU A 18 -41.09 -6.89 14.16
C LEU A 18 -41.55 -6.87 15.63
N ALA A 19 -42.83 -6.58 15.84
CA ALA A 19 -43.58 -7.05 17.00
C ALA A 19 -45.09 -7.00 16.66
N THR A 20 -45.57 -8.02 15.96
CA THR A 20 -47.00 -8.28 15.77
C THR A 20 -47.50 -9.20 16.89
N ALA A 21 -48.47 -8.70 17.64
CA ALA A 21 -49.57 -9.40 18.33
C ALA A 21 -49.29 -10.58 19.29
N ALA A 22 -49.56 -10.36 20.59
CA ALA A 22 -50.45 -11.20 21.41
C ALA A 22 -50.70 -10.54 22.79
N ILE A 23 -51.83 -10.89 23.43
CA ILE A 23 -52.38 -10.44 24.73
C ILE A 23 -53.37 -9.26 24.56
N SER A 24 -54.63 -9.50 24.18
CA SER A 24 -55.72 -10.22 24.89
C SER A 24 -56.15 -9.56 26.20
N GLN A 25 -57.29 -8.86 26.09
CA GLN A 25 -58.36 -8.66 27.08
C GLN A 25 -58.01 -8.05 28.45
N ASN A 26 -58.36 -6.78 28.63
CA ASN A 26 -59.22 -6.43 29.76
C ASN A 26 -60.13 -5.25 29.40
N ALA A 27 -61.43 -5.51 29.46
CA ALA A 27 -62.46 -4.51 29.30
C ALA A 27 -62.53 -3.68 30.59
N ASN A 28 -62.45 -2.36 30.47
CA ASN A 28 -63.16 -1.52 31.42
C ASN A 28 -63.70 -0.27 30.72
N SER A 29 -65.01 -0.18 30.77
CA SER A 29 -65.85 0.89 30.25
C SER A 29 -65.40 2.26 30.73
N ARG A 30 -65.06 3.14 29.79
CA ARG A 30 -65.27 4.58 29.94
C ARG A 30 -65.49 5.19 28.56
N ARG A 31 -66.76 5.52 28.28
CA ARG A 31 -67.13 6.53 27.28
C ARG A 31 -66.64 7.89 27.78
N PRO A 32 -65.93 8.66 26.94
CA PRO A 32 -66.14 10.08 26.87
C PRO A 32 -66.86 10.39 25.55
N SER A 33 -68.11 10.81 25.67
CA SER A 33 -68.79 11.58 24.64
C SER A 33 -68.04 12.91 24.52
N GLY A 34 -67.20 13.04 23.50
CA GLY A 34 -66.44 14.26 23.21
C GLY A 34 -66.31 14.40 21.70
N THR A 35 -67.08 15.33 21.15
CA THR A 35 -67.00 15.94 19.81
C THR A 35 -65.68 15.71 19.04
N ASN A 36 -65.66 14.69 18.18
CA ASN A 36 -64.68 14.53 17.10
C ASN A 36 -65.04 15.44 15.92
N GLN A 37 -64.70 16.72 16.02
CA GLN A 37 -64.64 17.66 14.89
C GLN A 37 -63.44 18.60 15.08
N ALA A 38 -62.22 18.06 15.07
CA ALA A 38 -60.99 18.86 15.01
C ALA A 38 -59.83 18.16 14.28
N SER A 39 -60.01 16.93 13.79
CA SER A 39 -58.91 16.15 13.19
C SER A 39 -58.55 16.57 11.76
N SER A 40 -59.43 17.30 11.06
CA SER A 40 -59.23 17.60 9.63
C SER A 40 -58.25 18.75 9.36
N ALA A 41 -58.19 19.76 10.24
CA ALA A 41 -57.35 20.95 10.05
C ALA A 41 -55.86 20.67 10.28
N THR A 42 -55.52 19.79 11.23
CA THR A 42 -54.14 19.40 11.51
C THR A 42 -53.52 18.57 10.38
N THR A 43 -54.30 17.69 9.74
CA THR A 43 -53.86 16.89 8.58
C THR A 43 -53.55 17.70 7.33
N ILE A 44 -54.28 18.79 7.07
CA ILE A 44 -54.05 19.64 5.90
C ILE A 44 -52.72 20.40 6.06
N ASN A 45 -52.41 20.86 7.27
CA ASN A 45 -51.18 21.59 7.54
C ASN A 45 -49.93 20.69 7.46
N THR A 46 -50.03 19.44 7.94
CA THR A 46 -48.93 18.47 7.85
C THR A 46 -48.66 17.99 6.42
N ALA A 47 -49.69 17.88 5.57
CA ALA A 47 -49.51 17.52 4.17
C ALA A 47 -48.77 18.60 3.38
N ALA A 48 -49.12 19.87 3.56
CA ALA A 48 -48.45 21.00 2.93
C ALA A 48 -46.99 21.15 3.41
N GLU A 49 -46.73 20.96 4.70
CA GLU A 49 -45.37 20.94 5.24
C GLU A 49 -44.54 19.77 4.69
N ARG A 50 -45.13 18.57 4.59
CA ARG A 50 -44.47 17.41 3.98
C ARG A 50 -44.08 17.72 2.54
N GLU A 51 -44.98 18.29 1.75
CA GLU A 51 -44.72 18.63 0.36
C GLU A 51 -43.60 19.66 0.20
N LYS A 52 -43.54 20.66 1.08
CA LYS A 52 -42.43 21.63 1.11
C LYS A 52 -41.08 20.96 1.38
N ILE A 53 -41.03 20.04 2.34
CA ILE A 53 -39.80 19.31 2.67
C ILE A 53 -39.46 18.32 1.55
N TRP A 54 -40.46 17.67 0.96
CA TRP A 54 -40.29 16.68 -0.12
C TRP A 54 -39.68 17.29 -1.38
N ASN A 55 -40.07 18.53 -1.69
CA ASN A 55 -39.57 19.31 -2.82
C ASN A 55 -38.36 20.20 -2.44
N SER A 56 -37.82 20.07 -1.23
CA SER A 56 -36.62 20.81 -0.84
C SER A 56 -35.39 20.33 -1.63
N PRO A 57 -34.40 21.21 -1.92
CA PRO A 57 -33.20 20.83 -2.65
C PRO A 57 -32.43 19.68 -2.00
N THR A 58 -32.37 19.64 -0.67
CA THR A 58 -31.72 18.55 0.10
C THR A 58 -32.45 17.22 -0.08
N MET A 59 -33.78 17.21 -0.04
CA MET A 59 -34.57 15.99 -0.27
C MET A 59 -34.46 15.47 -1.70
N LEU A 60 -34.39 16.35 -2.69
CA LEU A 60 -34.17 15.95 -4.08
C LEU A 60 -32.81 15.26 -4.27
N LYS A 61 -31.75 15.83 -3.68
CA LYS A 61 -30.41 15.22 -3.67
C LYS A 61 -30.43 13.86 -2.97
N ALA A 62 -31.05 13.80 -1.80
CA ALA A 62 -31.09 12.58 -1.00
C ALA A 62 -31.86 11.45 -1.71
N ARG A 63 -32.96 11.76 -2.40
CA ARG A 63 -33.68 10.81 -3.26
C ARG A 63 -32.83 10.30 -4.42
N ALA A 64 -32.13 11.20 -5.12
CA ALA A 64 -31.24 10.81 -6.21
C ALA A 64 -30.13 9.88 -5.71
N TRP A 65 -29.55 10.20 -4.55
CA TRP A 65 -28.55 9.36 -3.90
C TRP A 65 -29.08 7.97 -3.54
N VAL A 66 -30.29 7.89 -2.96
CA VAL A 66 -30.92 6.59 -2.62
C VAL A 66 -31.16 5.76 -3.89
N GLN A 67 -31.65 6.37 -4.96
CA GLN A 67 -31.84 5.69 -6.24
C GLN A 67 -30.52 5.15 -6.80
N GLU A 68 -29.46 5.97 -6.80
CA GLU A 68 -28.14 5.56 -7.25
C GLU A 68 -27.58 4.41 -6.39
N TYR A 69 -27.73 4.51 -5.07
CA TYR A 69 -27.31 3.47 -4.14
C TYR A 69 -28.03 2.15 -4.40
N CYS A 70 -29.35 2.17 -4.57
CA CYS A 70 -30.13 0.98 -4.89
C CYS A 70 -29.72 0.36 -6.24
N GLN A 71 -29.37 1.18 -7.24
CA GLN A 71 -28.91 0.69 -8.54
C GLN A 71 -27.50 0.08 -8.48
N ARG A 72 -26.59 0.69 -7.71
CA ARG A 72 -25.21 0.22 -7.58
C ARG A 72 -25.06 -0.94 -6.61
N SER A 73 -25.98 -1.10 -5.67
CA SER A 73 -25.94 -2.16 -4.69
C SER A 73 -26.33 -3.50 -5.30
N ALA A 74 -25.40 -4.44 -5.34
CA ALA A 74 -25.69 -5.83 -5.73
C ALA A 74 -26.58 -6.58 -4.72
N LYS A 75 -26.85 -5.98 -3.55
CA LYS A 75 -27.60 -6.59 -2.45
C LYS A 75 -29.06 -6.17 -2.40
N ILE A 76 -29.45 -5.14 -3.17
CA ILE A 76 -30.81 -4.60 -3.16
C ILE A 76 -31.48 -4.98 -4.46
N THR A 77 -32.59 -5.69 -4.35
CA THR A 77 -33.43 -6.00 -5.50
C THR A 77 -34.22 -4.75 -5.93
N PRO A 78 -34.63 -4.64 -7.20
CA PRO A 78 -35.48 -3.54 -7.66
C PRO A 78 -36.82 -3.43 -6.90
N ALA A 79 -37.32 -4.54 -6.33
CA ALA A 79 -38.53 -4.55 -5.52
C ALA A 79 -38.30 -3.87 -4.16
N GLU A 80 -37.20 -4.21 -3.48
CA GLU A 80 -36.80 -3.57 -2.21
C GLU A 80 -36.49 -2.08 -2.42
N ALA A 81 -35.84 -1.71 -3.53
CA ALA A 81 -35.60 -0.32 -3.88
C ALA A 81 -36.90 0.50 -3.97
N LYS A 82 -37.96 -0.08 -4.57
CA LYS A 82 -39.28 0.55 -4.61
C LYS A 82 -39.90 0.66 -3.22
N GLN A 83 -39.80 -0.38 -2.41
CA GLN A 83 -40.30 -0.35 -1.03
C GLN A 83 -39.62 0.76 -0.22
N TYR A 84 -38.30 0.90 -0.32
CA TYR A 84 -37.57 1.99 0.34
C TYR A 84 -38.03 3.39 -0.09
N MET A 85 -38.26 3.60 -1.39
CA MET A 85 -38.78 4.88 -1.88
C MET A 85 -40.21 5.15 -1.37
N THR A 86 -41.06 4.11 -1.35
CA THR A 86 -42.43 4.22 -0.80
C THR A 86 -42.42 4.51 0.70
N GLU A 87 -41.52 3.91 1.48
CA GLU A 87 -41.36 4.23 2.89
C GLU A 87 -40.94 5.68 3.10
N LEU A 88 -40.00 6.18 2.28
CA LEU A 88 -39.52 7.55 2.34
C LEU A 88 -40.64 8.56 2.01
N GLU A 89 -41.49 8.25 1.04
CA GLU A 89 -42.67 9.07 0.66
C GLU A 89 -43.73 9.13 1.77
N ASN A 90 -43.86 8.07 2.57
CA ASN A 90 -44.86 7.94 3.62
C ASN A 90 -44.40 8.48 4.99
N LEU A 91 -43.19 9.00 5.11
CA LEU A 91 -42.70 9.60 6.35
C LEU A 91 -43.51 10.85 6.74
N SER A 92 -43.73 11.02 8.04
CA SER A 92 -44.25 12.26 8.59
C SER A 92 -43.25 13.42 8.40
N PRO A 93 -43.68 14.69 8.37
CA PRO A 93 -42.77 15.84 8.24
C PRO A 93 -41.61 15.84 9.23
N VAL A 94 -41.86 15.43 10.49
CA VAL A 94 -40.84 15.35 11.54
C VAL A 94 -39.84 14.23 11.23
N GLN A 95 -40.31 13.04 10.85
CA GLN A 95 -39.44 11.93 10.49
C GLN A 95 -38.59 12.26 9.25
N MET A 96 -39.16 12.97 8.28
CA MET A 96 -38.44 13.37 7.08
C MET A 96 -37.32 14.38 7.37
N LYS A 97 -37.57 15.35 8.27
CA LYS A 97 -36.51 16.26 8.76
C LYS A 97 -35.39 15.52 9.50
N LEU A 98 -35.74 14.58 10.38
CA LEU A 98 -34.76 13.77 11.10
C LEU A 98 -33.95 12.89 10.15
N TRP A 99 -34.62 12.32 9.15
CA TRP A 99 -33.96 11.52 8.13
C TRP A 99 -32.98 12.37 7.30
N LEU A 100 -33.39 13.57 6.88
CA LEU A 100 -32.51 14.51 6.17
C LEU A 100 -31.30 14.93 7.02
N LEU A 101 -31.49 15.22 8.30
CA LEU A 101 -30.38 15.54 9.20
C LEU A 101 -29.36 14.39 9.28
N LYS A 102 -29.85 13.15 9.34
CA LYS A 102 -28.99 11.97 9.32
C LYS A 102 -28.30 11.80 7.97
N PHE A 103 -29.00 12.05 6.87
CA PHE A 103 -28.45 11.99 5.53
C PHE A 103 -27.30 12.98 5.35
N ASP A 104 -27.51 14.26 5.70
CA ASP A 104 -26.49 15.31 5.58
C ASP A 104 -25.25 14.97 6.40
N HIS A 105 -25.43 14.49 7.64
CA HIS A 105 -24.32 14.05 8.48
C HIS A 105 -23.55 12.86 7.87
N GLN A 106 -24.25 11.91 7.27
CA GLN A 106 -23.61 10.77 6.61
C GLN A 106 -22.87 11.19 5.34
N GLU A 107 -23.43 12.11 4.56
CA GLU A 107 -22.76 12.67 3.37
C GLU A 107 -21.46 13.36 3.77
N GLU A 108 -21.49 14.20 4.81
CA GLU A 108 -20.29 14.87 5.33
C GLU A 108 -19.23 13.88 5.81
N MET A 109 -19.62 12.84 6.55
CA MET A 109 -18.71 11.81 7.02
C MET A 109 -18.11 10.99 5.87
N ASN A 110 -18.88 10.74 4.81
CA ASN A 110 -18.38 10.06 3.62
C ASN A 110 -17.40 10.94 2.85
N ARG A 111 -17.73 12.21 2.64
CA ARG A 111 -16.83 13.19 2.02
C ARG A 111 -15.50 13.27 2.77
N LYS A 112 -15.55 13.38 4.09
CA LYS A 112 -14.35 13.38 4.94
C LYS A 112 -13.52 12.10 4.77
N ARG A 113 -14.17 10.93 4.74
CA ARG A 113 -13.48 9.65 4.54
C ARG A 113 -12.81 9.57 3.16
N GLU A 114 -13.45 10.11 2.13
CA GLU A 114 -12.88 10.18 0.77
C GLU A 114 -11.67 11.12 0.72
N GLU A 115 -11.75 12.29 1.38
CA GLU A 115 -10.64 13.22 1.52
C GLU A 115 -9.45 12.58 2.25
N ASP A 116 -9.71 11.93 3.39
CA ASP A 116 -8.69 11.23 4.18
C ASP A 116 -8.03 10.11 3.36
N PHE A 117 -8.84 9.35 2.59
CA PHE A 117 -8.33 8.31 1.71
C PHE A 117 -7.44 8.88 0.60
N GLU A 118 -7.82 9.97 -0.03
CA GLU A 118 -7.03 10.62 -1.08
C GLU A 118 -5.74 11.26 -0.53
N ILE A 119 -5.75 11.76 0.71
CA ILE A 119 -4.52 12.20 1.40
C ILE A 119 -3.59 11.00 1.62
N ALA A 120 -4.08 9.91 2.22
CA ALA A 120 -3.28 8.72 2.49
C ALA A 120 -2.73 8.10 1.20
N ARG A 121 -3.54 8.03 0.14
CA ARG A 121 -3.15 7.55 -1.17
C ARG A 121 -2.01 8.39 -1.76
N ARG A 122 -2.11 9.71 -1.71
CA ARG A 122 -1.04 10.61 -2.20
C ARG A 122 0.25 10.45 -1.40
N ALA A 123 0.17 10.27 -0.09
CA ALA A 123 1.34 9.99 0.74
C ALA A 123 2.02 8.68 0.34
N HIS A 124 1.25 7.60 0.13
CA HIS A 124 1.78 6.33 -0.34
C HIS A 124 2.44 6.40 -1.72
N LEU A 125 1.83 7.15 -2.65
CA LEU A 125 2.42 7.33 -3.99
C LEU A 125 3.76 8.06 -3.91
N LYS A 126 3.86 9.14 -3.12
CA LYS A 126 5.12 9.86 -2.90
C LYS A 126 6.20 8.98 -2.28
N GLN A 127 5.82 8.15 -1.30
CA GLN A 127 6.75 7.20 -0.69
C GLN A 127 7.26 6.17 -1.69
N ALA A 128 6.37 5.60 -2.50
CA ALA A 128 6.74 4.64 -3.54
C ALA A 128 7.68 5.26 -4.58
N GLU A 129 7.42 6.51 -4.98
CA GLU A 129 8.29 7.27 -5.89
C GLU A 129 9.69 7.51 -5.29
N ALA A 130 9.75 7.93 -4.02
CA ALA A 130 11.02 8.13 -3.32
C ALA A 130 11.85 6.83 -3.24
N ILE A 131 11.20 5.70 -2.96
CA ILE A 131 11.84 4.38 -2.95
C ILE A 131 12.35 4.04 -4.34
N ASN A 132 11.54 4.20 -5.37
CA ASN A 132 11.93 3.91 -6.75
C ASN A 132 13.17 4.75 -7.17
N ASN A 133 13.16 6.04 -6.86
CA ASN A 133 14.28 6.94 -7.16
C ASN A 133 15.54 6.54 -6.39
N ALA A 134 15.42 6.18 -5.11
CA ALA A 134 16.55 5.71 -4.31
C ALA A 134 17.12 4.39 -4.86
N THR A 135 16.25 3.47 -5.28
CA THR A 135 16.64 2.21 -5.91
C THR A 135 17.34 2.44 -7.25
N GLN A 136 16.81 3.31 -8.12
CA GLN A 136 17.45 3.65 -9.39
C GLN A 136 18.83 4.28 -9.19
N LYS A 137 18.94 5.20 -8.22
CA LYS A 137 20.21 5.80 -7.87
C LYS A 137 21.20 4.75 -7.35
N SER A 138 20.75 3.84 -6.49
CA SER A 138 21.59 2.74 -6.00
C SER A 138 22.11 1.86 -7.13
N TYR A 139 21.30 1.55 -8.15
CA TYR A 139 21.78 0.79 -9.31
C TYR A 139 22.80 1.58 -10.15
N ALA A 140 22.59 2.89 -10.33
CA ALA A 140 23.54 3.74 -11.04
C ALA A 140 24.88 3.84 -10.28
N ASP A 141 24.83 3.98 -8.96
CA ASP A 141 26.01 4.05 -8.09
C ASP A 141 26.78 2.71 -8.12
N ILE A 142 26.11 1.56 -8.02
CA ILE A 142 26.73 0.23 -8.15
C ILE A 142 27.43 0.08 -9.51
N ASN A 143 26.74 0.41 -10.60
CA ASN A 143 27.33 0.31 -11.94
C ASN A 143 28.56 1.21 -12.10
N ARG A 144 28.54 2.40 -11.51
CA ARG A 144 29.70 3.31 -11.53
C ARG A 144 30.86 2.72 -10.73
N ASP A 145 30.59 2.27 -9.51
CA ASP A 145 31.62 1.74 -8.61
C ASP A 145 32.23 0.44 -9.17
N GLU A 146 31.44 -0.43 -9.82
CA GLU A 146 31.92 -1.62 -10.53
C GLU A 146 32.83 -1.25 -11.72
N ASN A 147 32.46 -0.24 -12.51
CA ASN A 147 33.30 0.24 -13.62
C ASN A 147 34.61 0.88 -13.14
N GLU A 148 34.57 1.65 -12.06
CA GLU A 148 35.77 2.24 -11.44
C GLU A 148 36.70 1.16 -10.87
N ALA A 149 36.14 0.15 -10.22
CA ALA A 149 36.89 -1.00 -9.71
C ALA A 149 37.54 -1.79 -10.85
N ALA A 150 36.78 -2.10 -11.92
CA ALA A 150 37.30 -2.80 -13.09
C ALA A 150 38.43 -2.01 -13.78
N SER A 151 38.27 -0.70 -13.98
CA SER A 151 39.32 0.13 -14.58
C SER A 151 40.60 0.20 -13.73
N THR A 152 40.45 0.17 -12.41
CA THR A 152 41.59 0.16 -11.48
C THR A 152 42.33 -1.17 -11.53
N GLU A 153 41.60 -2.28 -11.60
CA GLU A 153 42.17 -3.63 -11.75
C GLU A 153 42.87 -3.81 -13.11
N GLU A 154 42.28 -3.33 -14.20
CA GLU A 154 42.94 -3.34 -15.51
C GLU A 154 44.27 -2.59 -15.49
N ARG A 155 44.31 -1.41 -14.85
CA ARG A 155 45.55 -0.62 -14.73
C ARG A 155 46.60 -1.36 -13.90
N SER A 156 46.22 -2.02 -12.81
CA SER A 156 47.17 -2.76 -11.97
C SER A 156 47.73 -3.99 -12.70
N LEU A 157 46.88 -4.73 -13.43
CA LEU A 157 47.30 -5.85 -14.28
C LEU A 157 48.25 -5.40 -15.39
N GLN A 158 48.00 -4.25 -16.01
CA GLN A 158 48.87 -3.70 -17.04
C GLN A 158 50.25 -3.32 -16.49
N ILE A 159 50.31 -2.68 -15.32
CA ILE A 159 51.56 -2.34 -14.63
C ILE A 159 52.33 -3.63 -14.29
N GLN A 160 51.64 -4.65 -13.78
CA GLN A 160 52.27 -5.93 -13.45
C GLN A 160 52.86 -6.61 -14.69
N ALA A 161 52.10 -6.66 -15.80
CA ALA A 161 52.57 -7.22 -17.06
C ALA A 161 53.80 -6.49 -17.62
N GLN A 162 53.86 -5.16 -17.50
CA GLN A 162 55.03 -4.37 -17.90
C GLN A 162 56.26 -4.71 -17.04
N ASN A 163 56.11 -4.72 -15.70
CA ASN A 163 57.19 -5.06 -14.78
C ASN A 163 57.73 -6.49 -15.00
N ASP A 164 56.85 -7.43 -15.34
CA ASP A 164 57.25 -8.82 -15.63
C ASP A 164 57.96 -8.94 -16.99
N ALA A 165 57.54 -8.17 -17.99
CA ALA A 165 58.24 -8.07 -19.28
C ALA A 165 59.65 -7.47 -19.13
N GLU A 166 59.79 -6.39 -18.36
CA GLU A 166 61.08 -5.77 -18.05
C GLU A 166 62.01 -6.73 -17.30
N ARG A 167 61.49 -7.44 -16.29
CA ARG A 167 62.25 -8.50 -15.60
C ARG A 167 62.68 -9.62 -16.54
N GLY A 168 61.83 -10.00 -17.49
CA GLY A 168 62.17 -10.98 -18.52
C GLY A 168 63.34 -10.54 -19.38
N LEU A 169 63.33 -9.28 -19.84
CA LEU A 169 64.41 -8.70 -20.64
C LEU A 169 65.72 -8.57 -19.86
N ALA A 170 65.67 -8.08 -18.61
CA ALA A 170 66.85 -7.96 -17.76
C ALA A 170 67.50 -9.33 -17.50
N LYS A 171 66.70 -10.38 -17.25
CA LYS A 171 67.21 -11.75 -17.13
C LYS A 171 67.86 -12.24 -18.42
N GLN A 172 67.29 -11.96 -19.58
CA GLN A 172 67.91 -12.33 -20.86
C GLN A 172 69.24 -11.63 -21.08
N GLU A 173 69.33 -10.34 -20.74
CA GLU A 173 70.57 -9.57 -20.82
C GLU A 173 71.65 -10.13 -19.86
N GLU A 174 71.28 -10.43 -18.61
CA GLU A 174 72.17 -11.07 -17.63
C GLU A 174 72.65 -12.45 -18.12
N THR A 175 71.76 -13.27 -18.67
CA THR A 175 72.12 -14.59 -19.22
C THR A 175 73.01 -14.47 -20.46
N SER A 176 72.85 -13.40 -21.27
CA SER A 176 73.67 -13.16 -22.46
C SER A 176 75.08 -12.64 -22.13
N LEU A 177 75.21 -11.87 -21.05
CA LEU A 177 76.50 -11.42 -20.51
C LEU A 177 77.25 -12.60 -19.88
N ASP A 178 76.57 -13.47 -19.15
CA ASP A 178 77.18 -14.66 -18.54
C ASP A 178 77.56 -15.72 -19.60
N ALA A 179 76.75 -15.88 -20.66
CA ALA A 179 77.08 -16.76 -21.80
C ALA A 179 78.33 -16.32 -22.58
N SER A 180 78.70 -15.03 -22.54
CA SER A 180 79.96 -14.52 -23.12
C SER A 180 81.19 -14.78 -22.25
N ASN A 181 80.99 -15.27 -21.02
CA ASN A 181 82.03 -15.62 -20.06
C ASN A 181 82.08 -17.13 -19.75
N VAL A 182 81.52 -17.97 -20.63
CA VAL A 182 81.65 -19.43 -20.54
C VAL A 182 82.78 -19.89 -21.47
N ASP A 183 84.01 -19.50 -21.14
CA ASP A 183 85.20 -20.20 -21.62
C ASP A 183 86.24 -20.30 -20.49
N SER A 184 85.82 -20.77 -19.31
CA SER A 184 86.69 -21.38 -18.29
C SER A 184 85.92 -21.76 -17.05
N PHE A 185 85.39 -22.99 -16.97
CA PHE A 185 85.52 -23.85 -15.78
C PHE A 185 84.84 -25.21 -15.99
N TYR A 186 85.39 -26.02 -16.90
CA TYR A 186 85.08 -27.45 -16.92
C TYR A 186 85.95 -28.14 -15.87
N ASN A 187 85.45 -28.28 -14.63
CA ASN A 187 85.90 -29.16 -13.55
C ASN A 187 85.06 -28.80 -12.32
N GLY A 188 84.33 -29.65 -11.61
CA GLY A 188 84.22 -31.09 -11.53
C GLY A 188 83.46 -31.38 -10.21
N TYR A 189 82.90 -32.59 -10.06
CA TYR A 189 82.22 -33.12 -8.87
C TYR A 189 80.88 -32.43 -8.52
N GLY A 190 79.73 -33.09 -8.50
CA GLY A 190 79.45 -34.40 -7.92
C GLY A 190 78.71 -34.17 -6.60
N GLY A 191 77.38 -34.26 -6.60
CA GLY A 191 76.55 -34.07 -5.41
C GLY A 191 75.10 -34.46 -5.64
N LEU A 192 74.83 -35.77 -5.62
CA LEU A 192 73.56 -36.36 -5.18
C LEU A 192 73.31 -35.96 -3.71
N TYR A 193 72.12 -35.45 -3.36
CA TYR A 193 71.26 -35.80 -2.20
C TYR A 193 70.33 -34.64 -1.78
N GLY A 194 69.04 -34.96 -1.51
CA GLY A 194 68.08 -34.08 -0.82
C GLY A 194 66.81 -33.80 -1.64
N ASP A 195 65.86 -34.73 -1.82
CA ASP A 195 64.93 -35.31 -0.84
C ASP A 195 63.68 -34.42 -0.57
N TYR A 196 62.54 -34.97 -0.97
CA TYR A 196 61.10 -34.66 -0.79
C TYR A 196 60.61 -33.30 -0.23
N GLY A 197 59.70 -32.69 -1.00
CA GLY A 197 58.80 -31.64 -0.54
C GLY A 197 57.49 -31.59 -1.34
N TYR A 198 56.76 -32.71 -1.39
CA TYR A 198 55.38 -32.76 -1.90
C TYR A 198 54.44 -32.04 -0.91
N GLY A 199 53.82 -30.95 -1.36
CA GLY A 199 52.85 -30.17 -0.59
C GLY A 199 51.67 -29.71 -1.45
N PHE A 200 51.07 -30.63 -2.20
CA PHE A 200 49.79 -30.43 -2.88
C PHE A 200 48.65 -30.64 -1.87
N SER A 201 48.08 -29.57 -1.35
CA SER A 201 46.80 -29.60 -0.64
C SER A 201 45.71 -28.97 -1.49
N TYR A 202 45.09 -29.80 -2.33
CA TYR A 202 43.71 -29.57 -2.77
C TYR A 202 42.82 -29.63 -1.53
N ARG A 203 42.10 -28.54 -1.23
CA ARG A 203 40.87 -28.60 -0.44
C ARG A 203 39.73 -27.92 -1.21
N PRO A 204 38.52 -28.49 -1.17
CA PRO A 204 37.44 -28.21 -2.11
C PRO A 204 36.56 -27.05 -1.65
N LEU A 205 35.75 -26.59 -2.61
CA LEU A 205 34.60 -25.71 -2.45
C LEU A 205 33.76 -26.07 -1.22
N ASP A 206 33.67 -25.13 -0.27
CA ASP A 206 32.50 -24.88 0.56
C ASP A 206 32.31 -23.35 0.48
N GLY A 207 31.33 -22.80 -0.24
CA GLY A 207 29.92 -23.00 0.06
C GLY A 207 29.44 -22.09 1.20
N ILE A 208 29.93 -20.85 1.31
CA ILE A 208 29.37 -19.85 2.25
C ILE A 208 28.86 -18.65 1.45
N GLY A 209 27.56 -18.70 1.14
CA GLY A 209 26.82 -17.53 0.70
C GLY A 209 26.72 -16.53 1.84
N VAL A 210 27.57 -15.51 1.79
CA VAL A 210 27.42 -14.32 2.64
C VAL A 210 26.33 -13.47 2.01
N ALA A 211 25.09 -13.63 2.48
CA ALA A 211 24.04 -12.66 2.19
C ALA A 211 24.41 -11.34 2.89
N PRO A 212 24.55 -10.20 2.19
CA PRO A 212 24.76 -8.92 2.85
C PRO A 212 23.51 -8.59 3.68
N HIS A 213 23.66 -8.56 5.00
CA HIS A 213 22.61 -8.14 5.92
C HIS A 213 22.58 -6.61 5.94
N ILE A 214 21.67 -6.01 5.18
CA ILE A 214 21.47 -4.56 5.13
C ILE A 214 20.82 -4.11 6.45
N HIS A 215 21.59 -3.42 7.30
CA HIS A 215 21.08 -2.75 8.49
C HIS A 215 20.52 -1.38 8.08
N ILE A 216 19.20 -1.25 7.98
CA ILE A 216 18.55 0.05 7.74
C ILE A 216 18.41 0.76 9.08
N HIS A 217 19.31 1.70 9.35
CA HIS A 217 19.20 2.62 10.49
C HIS A 217 18.17 3.71 10.15
N VAL A 218 16.96 3.59 10.69
CA VAL A 218 15.93 4.63 10.59
C VAL A 218 16.22 5.67 11.67
N HIS A 219 16.68 6.86 11.27
CA HIS A 219 16.73 8.01 12.16
C HIS A 219 15.32 8.59 12.34
N PRO A 220 14.90 8.90 13.58
CA PRO A 220 13.65 9.61 13.81
C PRO A 220 13.75 11.03 13.23
N PRO A 221 12.63 11.59 12.73
CA PRO A 221 12.60 12.95 12.23
C PRO A 221 12.96 13.93 13.35
N VAL A 222 13.90 14.82 13.05
CA VAL A 222 14.23 15.95 13.92
C VAL A 222 13.11 16.96 13.73
N ASP A 223 12.35 17.22 14.79
CA ASP A 223 11.35 18.27 14.82
C ASP A 223 12.05 19.62 14.58
N ALA A 224 11.53 20.40 13.62
CA ALA A 224 12.01 21.73 13.34
C ALA A 224 11.27 22.74 14.24
N ASP A 225 12.05 23.48 15.03
CA ASP A 225 11.63 24.68 15.78
C ASP A 225 11.25 25.84 14.84
#